data_AF-A0A177L515-F1
#
_entry.id   AF-A0A177L515-F1
#
_cell.length_a   1.000
_cell.length_b   1.000
_cell.length_c   1.000
_cell.angle_alpha   90.00
_cell.angle_beta   90.00
_cell.angle_gamma   90.00
#
_symmetry.space_group_name_H-M   'P 1'
#
loop_
_entity.id
_entity.type
_entity.pdbx_description
1 polymer ?
#
loop_
_entity_poly.entity_id
_entity_poly.type
_entity_poly.pdbx_seq_one_letter_code
_entity_poly.pdbx_strand_id
1 'polypeptide(L)'
;MKSGHINNFKHLSKFSSLKNFNSNIEQWMIDIKSTFTKSELIALKRLLRFSAKIPGICNAKIQTIISATHEKNEMGGISRSTFERMLRKVNILIREIL
;
A
#
# COMPACT_ATOMS: atom_id res chain seq x y z
N MET A 1 -17.19 -6.96 -12.55
CA MET A 1 -17.48 -6.80 -11.10
C MET A 1 -17.29 -5.35 -10.68
N LYS A 2 -18.31 -4.74 -10.06
CA LYS A 2 -18.14 -3.47 -9.33
C LYS A 2 -17.49 -3.81 -7.98
N SER A 3 -16.43 -3.10 -7.60
CA SER A 3 -15.86 -3.25 -6.24
C SER A 3 -16.91 -2.78 -5.24
N GLY A 4 -17.10 -3.53 -4.14
CA GLY A 4 -18.00 -3.12 -3.07
C GLY A 4 -17.58 -1.76 -2.49
N HIS A 5 -18.53 -0.99 -1.97
CA HIS A 5 -18.23 0.33 -1.42
C HIS A 5 -17.21 0.23 -0.25
N ILE A 6 -16.15 1.05 -0.26
CA ILE A 6 -15.01 0.89 0.69
C ILE A 6 -15.44 0.96 2.15
N ASN A 7 -16.49 1.74 2.47
CA ASN A 7 -17.00 1.85 3.85
C ASN A 7 -17.54 0.52 4.39
N ASN A 8 -17.96 -0.42 3.53
CA ASN A 8 -18.43 -1.73 3.96
C ASN A 8 -17.31 -2.55 4.61
N PHE A 9 -16.05 -2.21 4.35
CA PHE A 9 -14.86 -2.88 4.88
C PHE A 9 -14.25 -2.17 6.09
N LYS A 10 -14.87 -1.07 6.59
CA LYS A 10 -14.31 -0.28 7.70
C LYS A 10 -14.09 -1.10 8.97
N HIS A 11 -14.95 -2.08 9.23
CA HIS A 11 -14.84 -3.00 10.37
C HIS A 11 -13.59 -3.91 10.33
N LEU A 12 -12.94 -4.06 9.17
CA LEU A 12 -11.70 -4.80 9.03
C LEU A 12 -10.47 -3.99 9.47
N SER A 13 -10.59 -2.66 9.57
CA SER A 13 -9.50 -1.80 10.03
C SER A 13 -9.09 -2.16 11.46
N LYS A 14 -7.78 -2.31 11.69
CA LYS A 14 -7.18 -2.48 13.02
C LYS A 14 -6.64 -1.17 13.60
N PHE A 15 -6.72 -0.07 12.85
CA PHE A 15 -6.23 1.24 13.26
C PHE A 15 -7.39 2.11 13.78
N SER A 16 -7.14 2.82 14.88
CA SER A 16 -8.13 3.71 15.52
C SER A 16 -8.28 5.06 14.82
N SER A 17 -7.24 5.48 14.09
CA SER A 17 -7.21 6.77 13.39
C SER A 17 -6.17 6.77 12.26
N LEU A 18 -6.27 7.77 11.37
CA LEU A 18 -5.25 8.01 10.34
C LEU A 18 -3.87 8.28 10.96
N LYS A 19 -3.82 9.01 12.09
CA LYS A 19 -2.56 9.24 12.83
C LYS A 19 -1.94 7.93 13.31
N ASN A 20 -2.74 7.08 13.95
CA ASN A 20 -2.29 5.77 14.42
C ASN A 20 -1.79 4.89 13.25
N PHE A 21 -2.47 4.90 12.11
CA PHE A 21 -2.00 4.22 10.90
C PHE A 21 -0.66 4.78 10.39
N ASN A 22 -0.56 6.10 10.21
CA ASN A 22 0.67 6.72 9.70
C ASN A 22 1.87 6.47 10.61
N SER A 23 1.72 6.58 11.93
CA SER A 23 2.81 6.31 12.88
C SER A 23 3.27 4.84 12.84
N ASN A 24 2.35 3.88 12.73
CA ASN A 24 2.71 2.47 12.58
C ASN A 24 3.44 2.19 11.26
N ILE A 25 2.98 2.81 10.17
CA ILE A 25 3.63 2.69 8.86
C ILE A 25 5.02 3.33 8.85
N GLU A 26 5.20 4.49 9.48
CA GLU A 26 6.52 5.13 9.61
C GLU A 26 7.50 4.23 10.34
N GLN A 27 7.08 3.65 11.47
CA GLN A 27 7.91 2.70 12.22
C GLN A 27 8.25 1.46 11.37
N TRP A 28 7.26 0.82 10.76
CA TRP A 28 7.46 -0.36 9.93
C TRP A 28 8.36 -0.09 8.71
N MET A 29 8.27 1.12 8.13
CA MET A 29 9.12 1.54 7.01
C MET A 29 10.61 1.69 7.40
N ILE A 30 10.93 1.94 8.67
CA ILE A 30 12.33 1.98 9.14
C ILE A 30 12.96 0.60 8.95
N ASP A 31 12.22 -0.45 9.32
CA ASP A 31 12.70 -1.82 9.38
C ASP A 31 12.77 -2.47 7.99
N ILE A 32 11.78 -2.23 7.12
CA ILE A 32 11.65 -2.99 5.87
C ILE A 32 12.25 -2.30 4.64
N LYS A 33 12.55 -0.99 4.69
CA LYS A 33 12.86 -0.20 3.48
C LYS A 33 14.01 -0.76 2.65
N SER A 34 14.99 -1.40 3.30
CA SER A 34 16.17 -2.00 2.67
C SER A 34 15.83 -3.24 1.83
N THR A 35 14.72 -3.91 2.12
CA THR A 35 14.24 -5.09 1.39
C THR A 35 13.67 -4.75 0.00
N PHE A 36 13.30 -3.47 -0.22
CA PHE A 36 12.64 -3.02 -1.44
C PHE A 36 13.58 -2.21 -2.34
N THR A 37 13.45 -2.42 -3.65
CA THR A 37 14.04 -1.52 -4.64
C THR A 37 13.32 -0.17 -4.63
N LYS A 38 13.94 0.86 -5.21
CA LYS A 38 13.33 2.21 -5.34
C LYS A 38 11.93 2.16 -5.94
N SER A 39 11.71 1.42 -7.03
CA SER A 39 10.40 1.32 -7.69
C SER A 39 9.38 0.52 -6.88
N GLU A 40 9.81 -0.47 -6.10
CA GLU A 40 8.92 -1.18 -5.18
C GLU A 40 8.51 -0.30 -3.98
N LEU A 41 9.42 0.55 -3.47
CA LEU A 41 9.08 1.56 -2.46
C LEU A 41 8.04 2.56 -2.98
N ILE A 42 8.12 2.94 -4.25
CA ILE A 42 7.11 3.79 -4.90
C ILE A 42 5.76 3.08 -4.94
N ALA A 43 5.75 1.80 -5.30
CA ALA A 43 4.56 0.96 -5.30
C ALA A 43 3.93 0.86 -3.90
N LEU A 44 4.75 0.59 -2.87
CA LEU A 44 4.29 0.45 -1.49
C LEU A 44 3.72 1.77 -0.95
N LYS A 45 4.44 2.88 -1.12
CA LYS A 45 3.97 4.21 -0.72
C LYS A 45 2.64 4.56 -1.39
N ARG A 46 2.48 4.22 -2.67
CA ARG A 46 1.23 4.44 -3.40
C ARG A 46 0.09 3.61 -2.82
N LEU A 47 0.31 2.32 -2.57
CA LEU A 47 -0.68 1.45 -1.93
C LEU A 47 -1.12 2.02 -0.57
N LEU A 48 -0.16 2.41 0.27
CA LEU A 48 -0.42 2.99 1.60
C LEU A 48 -1.26 4.27 1.52
N ARG A 49 -1.03 5.12 0.51
CA ARG A 49 -1.82 6.34 0.28
C ARG A 49 -3.28 6.01 -0.06
N PHE A 50 -3.53 4.97 -0.85
CA PHE A 50 -4.88 4.48 -1.11
C PHE A 50 -5.54 3.88 0.15
N SER A 51 -4.74 3.25 1.02
CA SER A 51 -5.17 2.73 2.32
C SER A 51 -5.40 3.79 3.40
N ALA A 52 -5.16 5.08 3.12
CA ALA A 52 -5.37 6.15 4.10
C ALA A 52 -6.85 6.55 4.27
N LYS A 53 -7.68 6.35 3.24
CA LYS A 53 -9.11 6.73 3.26
C LYS A 53 -9.88 5.97 4.35
N ILE A 54 -9.65 4.67 4.44
CA ILE A 54 -10.05 3.82 5.56
C ILE A 54 -8.75 3.21 6.07
N PRO A 55 -8.20 3.68 7.20
CA PRO A 55 -6.87 3.31 7.67
C PRO A 55 -6.56 1.80 7.54
N GLY A 56 -5.53 1.47 6.76
CA GLY A 56 -5.10 0.08 6.54
C GLY A 56 -5.93 -0.74 5.55
N ILE A 57 -6.97 -0.17 4.94
CA ILE A 57 -7.88 -0.87 4.02
C ILE A 57 -7.81 -0.25 2.62
N CYS A 58 -7.53 -1.08 1.61
CA CYS A 58 -7.57 -0.70 0.20
C CYS A 58 -8.38 -1.72 -0.61
N ASN A 59 -9.41 -1.24 -1.31
CA ASN A 59 -10.23 -2.02 -2.25
C ASN A 59 -10.09 -1.54 -3.71
N ALA A 60 -9.10 -0.70 -3.99
CA ALA A 60 -8.83 -0.18 -5.33
C ALA A 60 -8.25 -1.28 -6.23
N LYS A 61 -8.55 -1.21 -7.53
CA LYS A 61 -7.94 -2.12 -8.52
C LYS A 61 -6.44 -1.83 -8.61
N ILE A 62 -5.62 -2.88 -8.75
CA ILE A 62 -4.17 -2.75 -8.95
C ILE A 62 -3.86 -1.75 -10.07
N GLN A 63 -4.59 -1.82 -11.19
CA GLN A 63 -4.40 -0.89 -12.31
C GLN A 63 -4.64 0.57 -11.92
N THR A 64 -5.64 0.86 -11.07
CA THR A 64 -5.90 2.22 -10.58
C THR A 64 -4.73 2.75 -9.76
N ILE A 65 -4.16 1.91 -8.90
CA ILE A 65 -3.00 2.27 -8.06
C ILE A 65 -1.77 2.52 -8.94
N ILE A 66 -1.53 1.66 -9.95
CA ILE A 66 -0.44 1.82 -10.91
C ILE A 66 -0.63 3.10 -11.72
N SER A 67 -1.80 3.33 -12.31
CA SER A 67 -2.08 4.52 -13.12
C SER A 67 -1.83 5.81 -12.35
N ALA A 68 -2.18 5.86 -11.06
CA ALA A 68 -1.89 7.02 -10.22
C ALA A 68 -0.38 7.33 -10.21
N THR A 69 0.50 6.32 -10.16
CA THR A 69 1.96 6.55 -10.19
C THR A 69 2.50 7.18 -11.47
N HIS A 70 1.71 7.26 -12.55
CA HIS A 70 2.10 7.90 -13.81
C HIS A 70 1.56 9.33 -13.94
N GLU A 71 0.79 9.82 -12.96
CA GLU A 71 0.31 11.20 -12.96
C GLU A 71 1.49 12.18 -12.82
N LYS A 72 1.37 13.36 -13.46
CA LYS A 72 2.47 14.28 -13.85
C LYS A 72 3.45 14.74 -12.76
N ASN A 73 3.27 14.35 -11.49
CA ASN A 73 4.12 14.71 -10.35
C ASN A 73 4.61 13.50 -9.52
N GLU A 74 4.41 12.26 -9.99
CA GLU A 74 4.60 11.08 -9.15
C GLU A 74 5.71 10.16 -9.67
N MET A 75 6.87 10.22 -9.02
CA MET A 75 7.82 9.12 -8.79
C MET A 75 8.26 8.22 -9.99
N GLY A 76 8.04 8.63 -11.24
CA GLY A 76 8.57 7.95 -12.44
C GLY A 76 7.78 6.73 -12.92
N GLY A 77 6.57 6.50 -12.41
CA GLY A 77 5.71 5.38 -12.85
C GLY A 77 6.24 3.99 -12.46
N ILE A 78 5.34 3.01 -12.37
CA ILE A 78 5.71 1.60 -12.17
C ILE A 78 4.97 0.68 -13.14
N SER A 79 5.54 -0.51 -13.35
CA SER A 79 4.87 -1.61 -14.06
C SER A 79 4.02 -2.46 -13.11
N ARG A 80 3.11 -3.27 -13.67
CA ARG A 80 2.38 -4.29 -12.91
C ARG A 80 3.31 -5.32 -12.26
N SER A 81 4.34 -5.76 -12.98
CA SER A 81 5.33 -6.69 -12.44
C SER A 81 6.05 -6.14 -11.20
N THR A 82 6.34 -4.84 -11.18
CA THR A 82 6.94 -4.16 -10.03
C THR A 82 5.98 -4.17 -8.83
N PHE A 83 4.70 -3.88 -9.07
CA PHE A 83 3.68 -3.91 -8.02
C PHE A 83 3.51 -5.33 -7.43
N GLU A 84 3.47 -6.36 -8.27
CA GLU A 84 3.35 -7.74 -7.82
C GLU A 84 4.57 -8.24 -7.04
N ARG A 85 5.79 -7.89 -7.46
CA ARG A 85 7.00 -8.22 -6.69
C ARG A 85 6.98 -7.56 -5.32
N MET A 86 6.56 -6.29 -5.25
CA MET A 86 6.35 -5.60 -3.97
C MET A 86 5.35 -6.34 -3.08
N LEU A 87 4.18 -6.74 -3.61
CA LEU A 87 3.19 -7.50 -2.85
C LEU A 87 3.74 -8.85 -2.34
N ARG A 88 4.51 -9.57 -3.15
CA ARG A 88 5.14 -10.83 -2.74
C ARG A 88 6.10 -10.61 -1.56
N LYS A 89 6.95 -9.58 -1.62
CA LYS A 89 7.86 -9.23 -0.53
C LYS A 89 7.10 -8.86 0.75
N VAL A 90 6.07 -8.03 0.64
CA VAL A 90 5.21 -7.68 1.80
C VAL A 90 4.57 -8.92 2.40
N ASN A 91 4.03 -9.83 1.58
CA ASN A 91 3.43 -11.07 2.07
C ASN A 91 4.42 -11.98 2.79
N ILE A 92 5.68 -12.02 2.35
CA ILE A 92 6.74 -12.77 3.03
C ILE A 92 7.02 -12.11 4.39
N LEU A 93 7.26 -10.79 4.41
CA LEU A 93 7.55 -10.04 5.64
C LEU A 93 6.44 -10.18 6.70
N ILE A 94 5.17 -10.15 6.30
CA ILE A 94 4.04 -10.31 7.23
C ILE A 94 4.01 -11.74 7.82
N ARG A 95 4.38 -12.77 7.04
CA ARG A 95 4.40 -14.16 7.51
C ARG A 95 5.57 -14.47 8.44
N GLU A 96 6.63 -13.67 8.40
CA GLU A 96 7.77 -13.84 9.30
C GLU A 96 7.51 -13.21 10.69
N ILE A 97 6.50 -12.34 10.79
CA ILE A 97 6.15 -11.59 12.02
C ILE A 97 4.93 -12.20 12.75
N LEU A 98 4.12 -13.03 12.07
CA LEU A 98 2.90 -13.68 12.59
C LEU A 98 3.08 -15.18 12.70
#